data_AF-A0A4Z2DRR3-F1
#
_entry.id   AF-A0A4Z2DRR3-F1
#
_cell.length_a   1.000
_cell.length_b   1.000
_cell.length_c   1.000
_cell.angle_alpha   90.00
_cell.angle_beta   90.00
_cell.angle_gamma   90.00
#
_symmetry.space_group_name_H-M   'P 1'
#
loop_
_entity.id
_entity.type
_entity.pdbx_description
1 polymer ?
#
loop_
_entity_poly.entity_id
_entity_poly.type
_entity_poly.pdbx_seq_one_letter_code
_entity_poly.pdbx_strand_id
1 'polypeptide(L)'
;MSQVLQWIRTNDYFVTVVDRDFISDKGNTSVSVRLQLMRGLVTLLLDKLHVDLGLSTSMPVRFSHQFQLRQPYLEMSNYPAHSDSNIEPNSELLENAQHFSHLVDVVLHTDAKLAQLAYPSDYPRPSDALSHPKVFSRWLLLEQHLASDRLKIILGNSSSWSIIDETEKRPQCVDDFIALLHAVNFRGRQLSDKLSRARFVLVQLNLIREFFDYIVSSARQKCEQENVNDICQSVKNKSETSNTKPTLFGSLFSSHNYSPDANTKTKKIPIINQLFSCFVDGICQNISTRWIHVLNAMKCLHDVMLEWANDQYYITFWEDLTTRELLQFGDPWLVDIGLCPIVTGRVSIELEQDESKNDALVGLDSSNTYLGLHGGVFTQMLGLYNREIKKMLQKTVSLTLTDLKNKSLTYVHSTDHWLRASSVSGYLSNTKSELSNLMMSANASVFFLSLRDWLYHFSESLHPKLFTNVWKEIASQLDDYLYNELILSNRFSPLGAAQLRFDFTNYLYPMFNLYTERPESFFSQIRDSCILLNLLRGSAELLKETIMESMHSKQKQDNNPLGPLLELGVYRLTPEEALLILSLRAIPE
;
A
#
# COMPACT_ATOMS: atom_id res chain seq x y z
N MET A 1 41.23 8.28 5.81
CA MET A 1 40.49 8.85 4.65
C MET A 1 40.56 10.37 4.58
N SER A 2 40.18 11.11 5.61
CA SER A 2 40.20 12.59 5.59
C SER A 2 41.56 13.21 5.25
N GLN A 3 42.66 12.62 5.75
CA GLN A 3 44.02 13.07 5.42
C GLN A 3 44.34 12.94 3.92
N VAL A 4 43.92 11.83 3.28
CA VAL A 4 44.11 11.63 1.84
C VAL A 4 43.37 12.70 1.03
N LEU A 5 42.10 12.96 1.38
CA LEU A 5 41.31 14.01 0.72
C LEU A 5 41.92 15.40 0.92
N GLN A 6 42.45 15.69 2.11
CA GLN A 6 43.14 16.94 2.38
C GLN A 6 44.42 17.07 1.55
N TRP A 7 45.22 16.01 1.45
CA TRP A 7 46.44 15.99 0.65
C TRP A 7 46.16 16.23 -0.82
N ILE A 8 45.12 15.61 -1.38
CA ILE A 8 44.70 15.87 -2.77
C ILE A 8 44.38 17.36 -2.95
N ARG A 9 43.57 17.93 -2.05
CA ARG A 9 43.16 19.35 -2.13
C ARG A 9 44.33 20.33 -2.00
N THR A 10 45.21 20.12 -1.02
CA THR A 10 46.34 21.04 -0.77
C THR A 10 47.35 21.03 -1.91
N ASN A 11 47.56 19.87 -2.56
CA ASN A 11 48.53 19.75 -3.64
C ASN A 11 47.93 19.98 -5.03
N ASP A 12 46.62 20.15 -5.17
CA ASP A 12 45.90 20.28 -6.45
C ASP A 12 46.46 21.41 -7.32
N TYR A 13 46.61 22.61 -6.75
CA TYR A 13 47.15 23.78 -7.47
C TYR A 13 48.59 23.55 -7.91
N PHE A 14 49.45 23.11 -6.99
CA PHE A 14 50.86 22.87 -7.28
C PHE A 14 51.04 21.85 -8.39
N VAL A 15 50.33 20.71 -8.31
CA VAL A 15 50.44 19.65 -9.31
C VAL A 15 49.89 20.09 -10.66
N THR A 16 48.83 20.89 -10.69
CA THR A 16 48.28 21.46 -11.94
C THR A 16 49.27 22.42 -12.60
N VAL A 17 49.96 23.24 -11.82
CA VAL A 17 51.05 24.12 -12.32
C VAL A 17 52.20 23.28 -12.86
N VAL A 18 52.61 22.23 -12.15
CA VAL A 18 53.69 21.33 -12.59
C VAL A 18 53.33 20.60 -13.90
N ASP A 19 52.11 20.09 -14.00
CA ASP A 19 51.58 19.38 -15.18
C ASP A 19 51.58 20.30 -16.41
N ARG A 20 51.08 21.54 -16.24
CA ARG A 20 51.03 22.56 -17.30
C ARG A 20 52.42 23.03 -17.72
N ASP A 21 53.26 23.46 -16.78
CA ASP A 21 54.47 24.23 -17.08
C ASP A 21 55.72 23.37 -17.33
N PHE A 22 55.75 22.12 -16.84
CA PHE A 22 56.97 21.31 -16.87
C PHE A 22 56.83 19.97 -17.60
N ILE A 23 55.60 19.47 -17.78
CA ILE A 23 55.35 18.10 -18.27
C ILE A 23 54.62 18.10 -19.61
N SER A 24 53.62 18.97 -19.81
CA SER A 24 52.78 18.99 -21.02
C SER A 24 53.56 19.20 -22.35
N ASP A 25 54.75 19.79 -22.31
CA ASP A 25 55.61 20.07 -23.48
C ASP A 25 56.49 18.90 -23.92
N LYS A 26 56.59 17.82 -23.12
CA LYS A 26 57.41 16.64 -23.46
C LYS A 26 56.49 15.48 -23.81
N GLY A 27 56.24 15.35 -25.11
CA GLY A 27 55.27 14.41 -25.68
C GLY A 27 55.24 13.02 -25.05
N ASN A 28 54.00 12.51 -24.97
CA ASN A 28 53.60 11.11 -24.83
C ASN A 28 53.12 10.59 -23.45
N THR A 29 52.85 11.43 -22.45
CA THR A 29 52.05 11.00 -21.27
C THR A 29 50.57 11.37 -21.46
N SER A 30 49.72 10.37 -21.74
CA SER A 30 48.27 10.54 -21.94
C SER A 30 47.47 10.84 -20.66
N VAL A 31 48.12 10.86 -19.49
CA VAL A 31 47.47 10.95 -18.17
C VAL A 31 48.07 12.09 -17.35
N SER A 32 47.23 13.05 -16.94
CA SER A 32 47.63 14.19 -16.10
C SER A 32 48.30 13.75 -14.79
N VAL A 33 49.36 14.44 -14.38
CA VAL A 33 50.08 14.16 -13.12
C VAL A 33 49.16 14.30 -11.91
N ARG A 34 48.18 15.20 -11.99
CA ARG A 34 47.11 15.36 -10.99
C ARG A 34 46.36 14.05 -10.77
N LEU A 35 45.96 13.40 -11.86
CA LEU A 35 45.24 12.14 -11.82
C LEU A 35 46.13 11.01 -11.28
N GLN A 36 47.42 10.98 -11.63
CA GLN A 36 48.35 9.99 -11.09
C GLN A 36 48.57 10.12 -9.58
N LEU A 37 48.69 11.35 -9.06
CA LEU A 37 48.78 11.59 -7.62
C LEU A 37 47.51 11.09 -6.90
N MET A 38 46.33 11.47 -7.42
CA MET A 38 45.05 11.01 -6.86
C MET A 38 44.96 9.48 -6.87
N ARG A 39 45.30 8.83 -7.98
CA ARG A 39 45.33 7.36 -8.10
C ARG A 39 46.27 6.71 -7.10
N GLY A 40 47.48 7.25 -6.90
CA GLY A 40 48.44 6.72 -5.94
C GLY A 40 47.92 6.78 -4.50
N LEU A 41 47.34 7.93 -4.11
CA LEU A 41 46.77 8.10 -2.77
C LEU A 41 45.51 7.25 -2.53
N VAL A 42 44.65 7.10 -3.54
CA VAL A 42 43.47 6.23 -3.48
C VAL A 42 43.90 4.76 -3.42
N THR A 43 44.94 4.36 -4.14
CA THR A 43 45.48 2.99 -4.09
C THR A 43 46.01 2.65 -2.70
N LEU A 44 46.73 3.58 -2.05
CA LEU A 44 47.19 3.40 -0.67
C LEU A 44 46.02 3.23 0.30
N LEU A 45 44.94 4.00 0.10
CA LEU A 45 43.73 3.87 0.89
C LEU A 45 43.06 2.51 0.69
N LEU A 46 42.99 2.05 -0.56
CA LEU A 46 42.43 0.73 -0.90
C LEU A 46 43.25 -0.38 -0.27
N ASP A 47 44.58 -0.36 -0.38
CA ASP A 47 45.45 -1.39 0.21
C ASP A 47 45.21 -1.50 1.73
N LYS A 48 45.09 -0.35 2.41
CA LYS A 48 44.74 -0.32 3.84
C LYS A 48 43.34 -0.89 4.11
N LEU A 49 42.34 -0.49 3.33
CA LEU A 49 40.97 -1.01 3.46
C LEU A 49 40.90 -2.52 3.26
N HIS A 50 41.66 -3.08 2.31
CA HIS A 50 41.68 -4.53 2.08
C HIS A 50 42.25 -5.28 3.28
N VAL A 51 43.25 -4.72 3.96
CA VAL A 51 43.78 -5.30 5.22
C VAL A 51 42.76 -5.17 6.36
N ASP A 52 42.20 -3.97 6.55
CA ASP A 52 41.21 -3.69 7.61
C ASP A 52 39.93 -4.55 7.46
N LEU A 53 39.53 -4.85 6.22
CA LEU A 53 38.37 -5.71 5.90
C LEU A 53 38.71 -7.21 5.85
N GLY A 54 39.96 -7.59 6.12
CA GLY A 54 40.40 -8.99 6.08
C GLY A 54 40.28 -9.64 4.70
N LEU A 55 40.47 -8.84 3.65
CA LEU A 55 40.60 -9.26 2.25
C LEU A 55 42.06 -9.61 1.89
N SER A 56 43.02 -8.92 2.54
CA SER A 56 44.46 -9.14 2.36
C SER A 56 45.16 -9.37 3.70
N THR A 57 46.15 -10.26 3.73
CA THR A 57 46.94 -10.59 4.94
C THR A 57 48.16 -9.69 5.15
N SER A 58 48.54 -8.90 4.14
CA SER A 58 49.64 -7.95 4.21
C SER A 58 49.39 -6.73 3.32
N MET A 59 49.97 -5.59 3.69
CA MET A 59 49.92 -4.38 2.87
C MET A 59 51.06 -4.43 1.85
N PRO A 60 50.77 -4.42 0.53
CA PRO A 60 51.83 -4.48 -0.47
C PRO A 60 52.69 -3.21 -0.41
N VAL A 61 54.00 -3.37 -0.28
CA VAL A 61 54.95 -2.24 -0.32
C VAL A 61 55.07 -1.76 -1.77
N ARG A 62 54.19 -0.84 -2.18
CA ARG A 62 54.17 -0.31 -3.57
C ARG A 62 55.24 0.76 -3.83
N PHE A 63 55.71 1.44 -2.78
CA PHE A 63 56.67 2.54 -2.88
C PHE A 63 57.86 2.33 -1.95
N SER A 64 58.71 1.34 -2.26
CA SER A 64 60.05 1.25 -1.66
C SER A 64 61.03 2.05 -2.50
N HIS A 65 61.22 3.33 -2.19
CA HIS A 65 62.40 4.04 -2.67
C HIS A 65 63.53 3.82 -1.65
N GLN A 66 64.55 3.05 -2.03
CA GLN A 66 65.82 3.10 -1.33
C GLN A 66 66.41 4.49 -1.56
N PHE A 67 66.36 5.36 -0.57
CA PHE A 67 67.15 6.59 -0.58
C PHE A 67 68.62 6.18 -0.46
N GLN A 68 69.29 5.94 -1.60
CA GLN A 68 70.74 5.96 -1.63
C GLN A 68 71.17 7.42 -1.52
N LEU A 69 71.40 7.88 -0.28
CA LEU A 69 72.25 9.03 -0.03
C LEU A 69 73.57 8.76 -0.77
N ARG A 70 73.90 9.62 -1.73
CA ARG A 70 75.20 9.57 -2.43
C ARG A 70 76.28 9.99 -1.44
N GLN A 71 76.65 9.10 -0.51
CA GLN A 71 77.84 9.25 0.31
C GLN A 71 78.99 8.44 -0.31
N PRO A 72 80.19 9.02 -0.38
CA PRO A 72 81.35 8.35 -0.93
C PRO A 72 81.81 7.28 0.06
N TYR A 73 82.00 6.05 -0.45
CA TYR A 73 82.79 4.96 0.12
C TYR A 73 82.80 4.84 1.65
N LEU A 74 81.98 3.93 2.20
CA LEU A 74 82.37 3.05 3.30
C LEU A 74 81.39 1.86 3.39
N GLU A 75 82.00 0.68 3.28
CA GLU A 75 81.57 -0.71 3.45
C GLU A 75 80.09 -1.04 3.75
N MET A 76 79.56 -1.93 2.91
CA MET A 76 78.26 -2.58 3.05
C MET A 76 78.15 -3.35 4.38
N SER A 77 77.26 -2.89 5.26
CA SER A 77 76.60 -3.74 6.24
C SER A 77 75.20 -4.10 5.71
N ASN A 78 75.04 -5.35 5.26
CA ASN A 78 73.75 -5.93 4.92
C ASN A 78 72.86 -5.95 6.17
N TYR A 79 71.93 -5.00 6.28
CA TYR A 79 70.76 -5.17 7.14
C TYR A 79 69.71 -5.93 6.34
N PRO A 80 69.24 -7.11 6.78
CA PRO A 80 68.15 -7.78 6.12
C PRO A 80 66.89 -6.91 6.25
N ALA A 81 66.20 -6.70 5.13
CA ALA A 81 64.87 -6.13 5.12
C ALA A 81 63.99 -6.98 6.05
N HIS A 82 63.51 -6.40 7.15
CA HIS A 82 62.55 -7.05 8.01
C HIS A 82 61.27 -7.32 7.20
N SER A 83 61.15 -8.57 6.80
CA SER A 83 59.97 -9.21 6.22
C SER A 83 58.86 -9.28 7.27
N ASP A 84 57.65 -8.97 6.80
CA ASP A 84 56.37 -9.53 7.26
C ASP A 84 56.05 -9.40 8.75
N SER A 85 55.62 -8.20 9.15
CA SER A 85 54.64 -8.11 10.24
C SER A 85 53.31 -8.63 9.71
N ASN A 86 52.94 -9.86 10.06
CA ASN A 86 51.55 -10.33 9.97
C ASN A 86 50.68 -9.35 10.77
N ILE A 87 50.05 -8.39 10.07
CA ILE A 87 49.05 -7.52 10.68
C ILE A 87 47.82 -8.39 10.81
N GLU A 88 47.47 -8.79 12.04
CA GLU A 88 46.21 -9.47 12.29
C GLU A 88 45.07 -8.57 11.75
N PRO A 89 44.16 -9.12 10.92
CA PRO A 89 43.02 -8.34 10.43
C PRO A 89 42.22 -7.86 11.64
N ASN A 90 41.88 -6.56 11.66
CA ASN A 90 41.15 -5.92 12.75
C ASN A 90 39.75 -6.55 12.91
N SER A 91 39.66 -7.69 13.61
CA SER A 91 38.42 -8.47 13.79
C SER A 91 37.32 -7.64 14.46
N GLU A 92 37.69 -6.77 15.40
CA GLU A 92 36.77 -5.89 16.13
C GLU A 92 35.99 -4.93 15.22
N LEU A 93 36.58 -4.50 14.10
CA LEU A 93 35.94 -3.59 13.15
C LEU A 93 34.83 -4.28 12.34
N LEU A 94 35.00 -5.58 12.04
CA LEU A 94 34.04 -6.39 11.27
C LEU A 94 32.98 -7.04 12.16
N GLU A 95 33.33 -7.34 13.41
CA GLU A 95 32.43 -7.97 14.39
C GLU A 95 31.42 -6.96 14.94
N ASN A 96 31.82 -5.73 15.22
CA ASN A 96 30.92 -4.70 15.74
C ASN A 96 30.11 -4.03 14.61
N ALA A 97 28.80 -4.28 14.62
CA ALA A 97 27.82 -3.71 13.69
C ALA A 97 27.89 -2.17 13.55
N GLN A 98 28.11 -1.45 14.66
CA GLN A 98 28.19 0.02 14.64
C GLN A 98 29.47 0.51 13.96
N HIS A 99 30.61 -0.13 14.28
CA HIS A 99 31.88 0.19 13.65
C HIS A 99 31.84 -0.09 12.15
N PHE A 100 31.28 -1.23 11.75
CA PHE A 100 31.12 -1.59 10.35
C PHE A 100 30.17 -0.63 9.61
N SER A 101 29.01 -0.31 10.18
CA SER A 101 28.09 0.69 9.59
C SER A 101 28.76 2.05 9.41
N HIS A 102 29.47 2.52 10.43
CA HIS A 102 30.21 3.77 10.35
C HIS A 102 31.32 3.72 9.29
N LEU A 103 32.03 2.59 9.15
CA LEU A 103 33.02 2.42 8.09
C LEU A 103 32.38 2.54 6.70
N VAL A 104 31.23 1.88 6.47
CA VAL A 104 30.48 1.99 5.21
C VAL A 104 30.17 3.45 4.90
N ASP A 105 29.63 4.21 5.87
CA ASP A 105 29.29 5.62 5.69
C ASP A 105 30.54 6.47 5.36
N VAL A 106 31.66 6.21 6.04
CA VAL A 106 32.92 6.93 5.80
C VAL A 106 33.50 6.62 4.40
N VAL A 107 33.41 5.37 3.95
CA VAL A 107 33.83 4.94 2.60
C VAL A 107 32.98 5.63 1.54
N LEU A 108 31.66 5.55 1.66
CA LEU A 108 30.71 6.15 0.70
C LEU A 108 30.86 7.68 0.64
N HIS A 109 31.01 8.34 1.79
CA HIS A 109 31.27 9.79 1.84
C HIS A 109 32.61 10.18 1.21
N THR A 110 33.62 9.32 1.35
CA THR A 110 34.92 9.53 0.72
C THR A 110 34.80 9.48 -0.79
N ASP A 111 34.04 8.53 -1.33
CA ASP A 111 33.78 8.42 -2.78
C ASP A 111 33.03 9.64 -3.33
N ALA A 112 32.01 10.12 -2.62
CA ALA A 112 31.29 11.33 -3.00
C ALA A 112 32.23 12.55 -3.06
N LYS A 113 33.15 12.68 -2.09
CA LYS A 113 34.17 13.73 -2.11
C LYS A 113 35.21 13.55 -3.21
N LEU A 114 35.60 12.32 -3.54
CA LEU A 114 36.50 12.05 -4.68
C LEU A 114 35.84 12.44 -6.01
N ALA A 115 34.55 12.17 -6.17
CA ALA A 115 33.78 12.62 -7.33
C ALA A 115 33.75 14.16 -7.45
N GLN A 116 33.56 14.88 -6.33
CA GLN A 116 33.65 16.35 -6.31
C GLN A 116 35.04 16.88 -6.70
N LEU A 117 36.09 16.10 -6.48
CA LEU A 117 37.46 16.41 -6.89
C LEU A 117 37.75 15.99 -8.35
N ALA A 118 36.72 15.61 -9.11
CA ALA A 118 36.81 15.13 -10.48
C ALA A 118 37.70 13.89 -10.64
N TYR A 119 37.70 12.99 -9.64
CA TYR A 119 38.28 11.65 -9.79
C TYR A 119 37.41 10.83 -10.76
N PRO A 120 37.96 10.26 -11.85
CA PRO A 120 37.15 9.55 -12.85
C PRO A 120 36.47 8.31 -12.29
N SER A 121 35.38 7.88 -12.92
CA SER A 121 34.65 6.64 -12.56
C SER A 121 35.37 5.37 -12.99
N ASP A 122 36.27 5.47 -13.97
CA ASP A 122 36.93 4.31 -14.58
C ASP A 122 38.08 3.76 -13.72
N TYR A 123 38.44 4.46 -12.65
CA TYR A 123 39.51 4.06 -11.75
C TYR A 123 38.96 3.50 -10.43
N PRO A 124 39.71 2.60 -9.77
CA PRO A 124 39.30 2.01 -8.50
C PRO A 124 38.95 3.05 -7.44
N ARG A 125 37.87 2.79 -6.72
CA ARG A 125 37.32 3.64 -5.66
C ARG A 125 37.20 2.84 -4.37
N PRO A 126 37.28 3.51 -3.20
CA PRO A 126 37.02 2.90 -1.91
C PRO A 126 35.75 2.04 -1.82
N SER A 127 34.65 2.39 -2.51
CA SER A 127 33.43 1.55 -2.55
C SER A 127 33.60 0.20 -3.26
N ASP A 128 34.62 0.02 -4.10
CA ASP A 128 34.89 -1.28 -4.73
C ASP A 128 35.27 -2.34 -3.70
N ALA A 129 35.93 -1.93 -2.60
CA ALA A 129 36.23 -2.84 -1.48
C ALA A 129 34.96 -3.32 -0.75
N LEU A 130 33.91 -2.49 -0.72
CA LEU A 130 32.61 -2.88 -0.16
C LEU A 130 31.84 -3.82 -1.08
N SER A 131 32.09 -3.74 -2.39
CA SER A 131 31.46 -4.59 -3.40
C SER A 131 32.08 -5.99 -3.46
N HIS A 132 33.18 -6.23 -2.75
CA HIS A 132 33.79 -7.55 -2.66
C HIS A 132 32.82 -8.54 -1.98
N PRO A 133 32.54 -9.75 -2.54
CA PRO A 133 31.46 -10.63 -2.07
C PRO A 133 31.45 -10.92 -0.57
N LYS A 134 32.64 -11.13 0.03
CA LYS A 134 32.81 -11.38 1.48
C LYS A 134 32.35 -10.20 2.35
N VAL A 135 32.63 -8.97 1.93
CA VAL A 135 32.28 -7.74 2.68
C VAL A 135 30.84 -7.36 2.37
N PHE A 136 30.44 -7.50 1.11
CA PHE A 136 29.11 -7.22 0.63
C PHE A 136 28.05 -8.10 1.30
N SER A 137 28.30 -9.41 1.46
CA SER A 137 27.38 -10.33 2.16
C SER A 137 27.15 -9.90 3.60
N ARG A 138 28.23 -9.56 4.32
CA ARG A 138 28.18 -9.07 5.70
C ARG A 138 27.39 -7.77 5.79
N TRP A 139 27.61 -6.84 4.86
CA TRP A 139 26.88 -5.59 4.81
C TRP A 139 25.38 -5.83 4.56
N LEU A 140 25.03 -6.65 3.58
CA LEU A 140 23.64 -6.94 3.25
C LEU A 140 22.89 -7.62 4.41
N LEU A 141 23.54 -8.57 5.10
CA LEU A 141 23.03 -9.19 6.33
C LEU A 141 22.80 -8.18 7.44
N LEU A 142 23.75 -7.28 7.65
CA LEU A 142 23.62 -6.23 8.66
C LEU A 142 22.43 -5.30 8.34
N GLU A 143 22.29 -4.88 7.08
CA GLU A 143 21.20 -4.01 6.64
C GLU A 143 19.84 -4.65 6.83
N GLN A 144 19.68 -5.91 6.42
CA GLN A 144 18.43 -6.64 6.64
C GLN A 144 18.12 -6.76 8.14
N HIS A 145 19.09 -7.15 8.97
CA HIS A 145 18.87 -7.30 10.41
C HIS A 145 18.46 -5.99 11.09
N LEU A 146 19.19 -4.90 10.81
CA LEU A 146 18.88 -3.57 11.37
C LEU A 146 17.51 -3.09 10.91
N ALA A 147 17.15 -3.33 9.66
CA ALA A 147 15.85 -2.94 9.12
C ALA A 147 14.71 -3.76 9.71
N SER A 148 14.85 -5.09 9.83
CA SER A 148 13.84 -5.95 10.47
C SER A 148 13.64 -5.62 11.95
N ASP A 149 14.70 -5.29 12.69
CA ASP A 149 14.58 -4.83 14.08
C ASP A 149 13.86 -3.49 14.18
N ARG A 150 14.21 -2.55 13.28
CA ARG A 150 13.54 -1.24 13.24
C ARG A 150 12.08 -1.37 12.86
N LEU A 151 11.73 -2.26 11.93
CA LEU A 151 10.38 -2.61 11.54
C LEU A 151 9.55 -3.09 12.74
N LYS A 152 10.08 -4.01 13.54
CA LYS A 152 9.42 -4.50 14.76
C LYS A 152 9.15 -3.38 15.76
N ILE A 153 10.09 -2.46 15.93
CA ILE A 153 9.92 -1.29 16.81
C ILE A 153 8.82 -0.37 16.28
N ILE A 154 8.83 -0.06 14.98
CA ILE A 154 7.80 0.75 14.32
C ILE A 154 6.41 0.13 14.54
N LEU A 155 6.28 -1.18 14.38
CA LEU A 155 4.98 -1.84 14.47
C LEU A 155 4.52 -2.15 15.90
N GLY A 156 5.46 -2.21 16.86
CA GLY A 156 5.20 -2.44 18.28
C GLY A 156 4.76 -1.20 19.06
N ASN A 157 5.01 0.00 18.54
CA ASN A 157 4.60 1.25 19.18
C ASN A 157 3.09 1.48 19.06
N SER A 158 2.44 1.82 20.17
CA SER A 158 0.98 2.08 20.21
C SER A 158 0.58 3.30 19.38
N SER A 159 1.43 4.34 19.36
CA SER A 159 1.24 5.55 18.56
C SER A 159 1.40 5.33 17.06
N SER A 160 2.05 4.25 16.62
CA SER A 160 2.28 4.01 15.20
C SER A 160 1.00 3.64 14.44
N TRP A 161 -0.10 3.39 15.14
CA TRP A 161 -1.38 3.06 14.53
C TRP A 161 -2.38 4.21 14.58
N SER A 162 -1.99 5.38 15.10
CA SER A 162 -2.82 6.58 15.03
C SER A 162 -2.85 7.15 13.61
N ILE A 163 -3.99 7.70 13.24
CA ILE A 163 -4.20 8.43 12.00
C ILE A 163 -3.60 9.83 12.16
N ILE A 164 -2.71 10.22 11.24
CA ILE A 164 -2.00 11.51 11.31
C ILE A 164 -2.77 12.62 10.58
N ASP A 165 -3.40 12.28 9.47
CA ASP A 165 -4.05 13.23 8.56
C ASP A 165 -5.53 12.88 8.36
N GLU A 166 -6.40 13.87 8.51
CA GLU A 166 -7.84 13.72 8.27
C GLU A 166 -8.17 13.60 6.77
N THR A 167 -7.28 14.11 5.90
CA THR A 167 -7.45 14.06 4.45
C THR A 167 -6.96 12.74 3.86
N GLU A 168 -5.83 12.23 4.35
CA GLU A 168 -5.28 10.91 4.03
C GLU A 168 -5.33 10.01 5.25
N LYS A 169 -6.33 9.12 5.31
CA LYS A 169 -6.58 8.23 6.45
C LYS A 169 -5.56 7.11 6.56
N ARG A 170 -4.29 7.44 6.73
CA ARG A 170 -3.18 6.49 6.80
C ARG A 170 -2.56 6.48 8.19
N PRO A 171 -2.23 5.29 8.73
CA PRO A 171 -1.57 5.19 10.03
C PRO A 171 -0.07 5.53 9.91
N GLN A 172 0.48 6.07 11.00
CA GLN A 172 1.90 6.50 11.08
C GLN A 172 2.91 5.38 10.79
N CYS A 173 2.58 4.12 11.07
CA CYS A 173 3.46 3.00 10.83
C CYS A 173 3.86 2.87 9.36
N VAL A 174 3.02 3.33 8.44
CA VAL A 174 3.30 3.27 7.00
C VAL A 174 4.30 4.34 6.60
N ASP A 175 4.18 5.56 7.13
CA ASP A 175 5.16 6.63 6.93
C ASP A 175 6.54 6.24 7.45
N ASP A 176 6.58 5.75 8.68
CA ASP A 176 7.81 5.32 9.33
C ASP A 176 8.45 4.16 8.54
N PHE A 177 7.62 3.26 7.99
CA PHE A 177 8.08 2.16 7.16
C PHE A 177 8.59 2.62 5.79
N ILE A 178 7.90 3.54 5.12
CA ILE A 178 8.36 4.14 3.86
C ILE A 178 9.69 4.85 4.06
N ALA A 179 9.84 5.62 5.14
CA ALA A 179 11.10 6.26 5.50
C ALA A 179 12.22 5.22 5.75
N LEU A 180 11.90 4.10 6.40
CA LEU A 180 12.83 2.99 6.58
C LEU A 180 13.26 2.38 5.23
N LEU A 181 12.33 2.15 4.30
CA LEU A 181 12.65 1.61 2.96
C LEU A 181 13.58 2.56 2.18
N HIS A 182 13.33 3.87 2.25
CA HIS A 182 14.24 4.85 1.66
C HIS A 182 15.62 4.82 2.31
N ALA A 183 15.69 4.72 3.64
CA ALA A 183 16.95 4.69 4.37
C ALA A 183 17.81 3.45 4.04
N VAL A 184 17.20 2.26 3.97
CA VAL A 184 17.88 1.00 3.60
C VAL A 184 18.45 1.08 2.18
N ASN A 185 17.67 1.64 1.25
CA ASN A 185 18.10 1.73 -0.14
C ASN A 185 19.09 2.88 -0.40
N PHE A 186 19.14 3.89 0.47
CA PHE A 186 19.97 5.09 0.28
C PHE A 186 21.46 4.77 0.16
N ARG A 187 21.98 3.89 1.03
CA ARG A 187 23.40 3.52 1.02
C ARG A 187 23.74 2.61 -0.17
N GLY A 188 22.88 1.64 -0.47
CA GLY A 188 23.04 0.74 -1.62
C GLY A 188 23.03 1.48 -2.97
N ARG A 189 22.21 2.53 -3.11
CA ARG A 189 22.14 3.37 -4.32
C ARG A 189 23.46 4.02 -4.71
N GLN A 190 24.38 4.23 -3.77
CA GLN A 190 25.68 4.87 -4.01
C GLN A 190 26.71 3.94 -4.66
N LEU A 191 26.41 2.64 -4.76
CA LEU A 191 27.29 1.68 -5.42
C LEU A 191 27.28 1.84 -6.93
N SER A 192 28.46 1.63 -7.53
CA SER A 192 28.69 1.63 -8.98
C SER A 192 28.09 0.38 -9.64
N ASP A 193 28.24 -0.78 -8.98
CA ASP A 193 27.80 -2.06 -9.50
C ASP A 193 26.27 -2.21 -9.49
N LYS A 194 25.72 -2.53 -10.66
CA LYS A 194 24.27 -2.70 -10.86
C LYS A 194 23.76 -3.94 -10.14
N LEU A 195 24.53 -5.03 -10.11
CA LEU A 195 24.12 -6.28 -9.47
C LEU A 195 24.00 -6.10 -7.95
N SER A 196 25.00 -5.46 -7.33
CA SER A 196 24.99 -5.10 -5.91
C SER A 196 23.78 -4.22 -5.55
N ARG A 197 23.44 -3.23 -6.39
CA ARG A 197 22.23 -2.42 -6.20
C ARG A 197 20.94 -3.25 -6.29
N ALA A 198 20.85 -4.18 -7.25
CA ALA A 198 19.68 -5.05 -7.37
C ALA A 198 19.48 -5.95 -6.13
N ARG A 199 20.57 -6.39 -5.47
CA ARG A 199 20.49 -7.15 -4.20
C ARG A 199 19.95 -6.30 -3.04
N PHE A 200 20.22 -5.00 -3.00
CA PHE A 200 19.58 -4.09 -2.05
C PHE A 200 18.07 -3.96 -2.30
N VAL A 201 17.67 -3.94 -3.58
CA VAL A 201 16.24 -3.94 -3.94
C VAL A 201 15.56 -5.25 -3.50
N LEU A 202 16.25 -6.40 -3.56
CA LEU A 202 15.73 -7.65 -2.96
C LEU A 202 15.52 -7.55 -1.44
N VAL A 203 16.44 -6.91 -0.71
CA VAL A 203 16.24 -6.64 0.74
C VAL A 203 15.03 -5.74 0.97
N GLN A 204 14.85 -4.71 0.13
CA GLN A 204 13.67 -3.84 0.19
C GLN A 204 12.37 -4.63 -0.03
N LEU A 205 12.32 -5.53 -1.02
CA LEU A 205 11.19 -6.40 -1.26
C LEU A 205 10.94 -7.33 -0.07
N ASN A 206 11.99 -7.93 0.51
CA ASN A 206 11.89 -8.78 1.69
C ASN A 206 11.25 -8.03 2.88
N LEU A 207 11.66 -6.78 3.12
CA LEU A 207 11.10 -5.95 4.17
C LEU A 207 9.62 -5.62 3.91
N ILE A 208 9.25 -5.32 2.67
CA ILE A 208 7.85 -5.11 2.27
C ILE A 208 7.02 -6.35 2.58
N ARG A 209 7.55 -7.54 2.31
CA ARG A 209 6.89 -8.80 2.65
C ARG A 209 6.77 -9.02 4.16
N GLU A 210 7.83 -8.75 4.92
CA GLU A 210 7.81 -8.87 6.38
C GLU A 210 6.79 -7.92 7.02
N PHE A 211 6.71 -6.68 6.52
CA PHE A 211 5.68 -5.72 6.92
C PHE A 211 4.27 -6.26 6.61
N PHE A 212 4.05 -6.78 5.40
CA PHE A 212 2.78 -7.40 4.99
C PHE A 212 2.36 -8.53 5.95
N ASP A 213 3.25 -9.51 6.16
CA ASP A 213 2.95 -10.68 6.98
C ASP A 213 2.64 -10.27 8.43
N TYR A 214 3.35 -9.27 8.97
CA TYR A 214 3.07 -8.74 10.31
C TYR A 214 1.72 -8.05 10.40
N ILE A 215 1.42 -7.08 9.51
CA ILE A 215 0.18 -6.29 9.62
C ILE A 215 -1.06 -7.15 9.41
N VAL A 216 -0.99 -8.14 8.50
CA VAL A 216 -2.09 -9.07 8.23
C VAL A 216 -2.30 -10.00 9.42
N SER A 217 -1.22 -10.55 9.99
CA SER A 217 -1.31 -11.38 11.21
C SER A 217 -1.91 -10.58 12.36
N SER A 218 -1.48 -9.32 12.53
CA SER A 218 -1.98 -8.43 13.57
C SER A 218 -3.47 -8.08 13.41
N ALA A 219 -3.97 -7.93 12.17
CA ALA A 219 -5.40 -7.74 11.92
C ALA A 219 -6.23 -8.99 12.27
N ARG A 220 -5.67 -10.19 12.07
CA ARG A 220 -6.35 -11.47 12.30
C ARG A 220 -6.30 -11.92 13.76
N GLN A 221 -5.33 -11.46 14.54
CA GLN A 221 -5.12 -11.87 15.94
C GLN A 221 -6.20 -11.37 16.91
N LYS A 222 -7.11 -10.49 16.48
CA LYS A 222 -8.30 -10.03 17.24
C LYS A 222 -9.59 -10.65 16.72
N CYS A 223 -9.67 -11.98 16.78
CA CYS A 223 -10.95 -12.70 16.85
C CYS A 223 -11.14 -13.43 18.18
N GLU A 224 -10.14 -13.43 19.09
CA GLU A 224 -10.22 -14.22 20.34
C GLU A 224 -9.97 -13.46 21.66
N GLN A 225 -9.37 -12.25 21.69
CA GLN A 225 -9.21 -11.52 22.96
C GLN A 225 -9.19 -9.99 22.77
N GLU A 226 -10.34 -9.33 22.93
CA GLU A 226 -10.39 -7.94 23.39
C GLU A 226 -11.16 -7.89 24.72
N ASN A 227 -10.40 -7.96 25.81
CA ASN A 227 -10.87 -7.58 27.13
C ASN A 227 -11.10 -6.06 27.15
N VAL A 228 -12.38 -5.70 27.25
CA VAL A 228 -13.11 -4.48 27.70
C VAL A 228 -12.37 -3.27 28.35
N ASN A 229 -11.06 -3.22 28.58
CA ASN A 229 -10.47 -2.18 29.45
C ASN A 229 -9.69 -1.03 28.78
N ASP A 230 -9.46 -1.02 27.46
CA ASP A 230 -8.57 -0.01 26.86
C ASP A 230 -9.25 1.27 26.34
N ILE A 231 -10.58 1.37 26.38
CA ILE A 231 -11.29 2.57 25.90
C ILE A 231 -11.41 3.67 26.99
N CYS A 232 -11.15 3.36 28.27
CA CYS A 232 -11.33 4.32 29.37
C CYS A 232 -10.04 4.95 29.94
N GLN A 233 -8.85 4.62 29.43
CA GLN A 233 -7.59 5.17 29.97
C GLN A 233 -6.94 6.29 29.14
N SER A 234 -7.46 6.64 27.95
CA SER A 234 -6.85 7.71 27.14
C SER A 234 -7.17 9.15 27.61
N VAL A 235 -8.01 9.33 28.64
CA VAL A 235 -8.40 10.65 29.16
C VAL A 235 -7.82 10.97 30.55
N LYS A 236 -7.14 10.03 31.21
CA LYS A 236 -6.46 10.30 32.49
C LYS A 236 -5.07 9.70 32.47
N ASN A 237 -4.08 10.46 32.00
CA ASN A 237 -2.71 10.51 32.52
C ASN A 237 -1.92 11.59 31.76
N LYS A 238 -2.25 12.85 32.04
CA LYS A 238 -1.30 13.97 31.90
C LYS A 238 -0.67 14.18 33.26
N SER A 239 0.52 13.61 33.45
CA SER A 239 1.58 13.96 34.41
C SER A 239 2.19 12.68 34.96
N GLU A 240 3.38 12.33 34.49
CA GLU A 240 4.53 12.03 35.35
C GLU A 240 5.70 11.56 34.49
N THR A 241 6.74 12.37 34.50
CA THR A 241 8.09 12.06 34.02
C THR A 241 8.64 10.85 34.76
N SER A 242 9.05 9.80 34.04
CA SER A 242 10.03 8.85 34.56
C SER A 242 10.98 8.38 33.47
N ASN A 243 12.27 8.53 33.79
CA ASN A 243 13.40 8.20 32.94
C ASN A 243 13.47 6.70 32.67
N THR A 244 13.32 6.31 31.41
CA THR A 244 13.77 5.00 30.91
C THR A 244 14.73 5.24 29.74
N LYS A 245 15.93 4.67 29.87
CA LYS A 245 17.04 4.83 28.93
C LYS A 245 16.64 4.27 27.54
N PRO A 246 16.90 4.99 26.44
CA PRO A 246 16.67 4.45 25.10
C PRO A 246 17.74 3.40 24.78
N THR A 247 17.32 2.27 24.21
CA THR A 247 18.22 1.31 23.56
C THR A 247 18.98 1.99 22.42
N LEU A 248 20.30 1.85 22.47
CA LEU A 248 21.33 2.68 21.84
C LEU A 248 21.46 2.56 20.30
N PHE A 249 20.49 1.94 19.61
CA PHE A 249 20.56 1.64 18.17
C PHE A 249 19.71 2.56 17.28
N GLY A 250 19.00 3.52 17.88
CA GLY A 250 18.09 4.42 17.17
C GLY A 250 18.74 5.55 16.36
N SER A 251 20.06 5.79 16.47
CA SER A 251 20.72 6.97 15.90
C SER A 251 21.31 6.79 14.50
N LEU A 252 21.28 5.58 13.92
CA LEU A 252 22.00 5.28 12.68
C LEU A 252 21.29 5.75 11.39
N PHE A 253 20.01 6.16 11.47
CA PHE A 253 19.22 6.60 10.30
C PHE A 253 18.70 8.05 10.41
N SER A 254 19.30 8.88 11.26
CA SER A 254 18.90 10.28 11.41
C SER A 254 19.63 11.18 10.40
N SER A 255 19.05 11.38 9.21
CA SER A 255 19.44 12.49 8.33
C SER A 255 18.70 13.77 8.73
N HIS A 256 19.47 14.80 9.11
CA HIS A 256 19.00 16.16 9.36
C HIS A 256 18.21 16.71 8.16
N ASN A 257 16.92 16.97 8.36
CA ASN A 257 16.18 18.01 7.66
C ASN A 257 15.46 18.85 8.71
N TYR A 258 16.06 19.99 9.05
CA TYR A 258 15.42 21.03 9.84
C TYR A 258 14.56 21.88 8.89
N SER A 259 13.27 21.99 9.19
CA SER A 259 12.42 23.10 8.75
C SER A 259 11.54 23.51 9.94
N PRO A 260 11.64 24.76 10.43
CA PRO A 260 10.75 25.24 11.48
C PRO A 260 9.52 25.90 10.83
N ASP A 261 8.33 25.45 11.22
CA ASP A 261 7.19 26.31 11.58
C ASP A 261 5.88 25.49 11.59
N ALA A 262 5.43 25.11 12.77
CA ALA A 262 4.06 24.62 12.98
C ALA A 262 3.47 25.27 14.23
N ASN A 263 2.69 26.32 14.00
CA ASN A 263 1.93 27.05 15.00
C ASN A 263 0.75 26.18 15.46
N THR A 264 0.75 25.74 16.71
CA THR A 264 -0.30 24.92 17.31
C THR A 264 -1.59 25.72 17.49
N LYS A 265 -2.62 25.44 16.70
CA LYS A 265 -4.01 25.83 16.99
C LYS A 265 -4.78 24.61 17.51
N THR A 266 -4.90 24.51 18.82
CA THR A 266 -5.80 23.58 19.50
C THR A 266 -7.25 23.91 19.13
N LYS A 267 -7.89 23.10 18.28
CA LYS A 267 -9.35 23.16 18.05
C LYS A 267 -10.06 22.21 19.01
N LYS A 268 -11.03 22.77 19.75
CA LYS A 268 -11.94 22.03 20.62
C LYS A 268 -12.80 21.10 19.76
N ILE A 269 -12.82 19.82 20.12
CA ILE A 269 -13.72 18.81 19.54
C ILE A 269 -15.17 19.17 19.95
N PRO A 270 -16.14 19.25 19.02
CA PRO A 270 -17.52 19.59 19.36
C PRO A 270 -18.22 18.41 20.04
N ILE A 271 -19.10 18.72 21.00
CA ILE A 271 -19.89 17.79 21.84
C ILE A 271 -20.71 16.78 21.00
N ILE A 272 -20.97 17.09 19.73
CA ILE A 272 -21.65 16.20 18.79
C ILE A 272 -20.83 14.91 18.56
N ASN A 273 -19.49 14.99 18.46
CA ASN A 273 -18.64 13.81 18.22
C ASN A 273 -18.62 12.82 19.40
N GLN A 274 -18.88 13.29 20.63
CA GLN A 274 -18.95 12.42 21.82
C GLN A 274 -20.28 11.66 21.94
N LEU A 275 -21.37 12.21 21.41
CA LEU A 275 -22.63 11.47 21.33
C LEU A 275 -22.56 10.42 20.22
N PHE A 276 -21.91 10.71 19.10
CA PHE A 276 -21.71 9.74 18.01
C PHE A 276 -20.79 8.58 18.40
N SER A 277 -19.72 8.80 19.18
CA SER A 277 -18.83 7.70 19.60
C SER A 277 -19.55 6.60 20.38
N CYS A 278 -20.46 6.96 21.30
CA CYS A 278 -21.22 5.99 22.09
C CYS A 278 -22.23 5.17 21.25
N PHE A 279 -22.69 5.67 20.11
CA PHE A 279 -23.57 4.94 19.17
C PHE A 279 -22.77 4.06 18.21
N VAL A 280 -21.59 4.51 17.79
CA VAL A 280 -20.66 3.76 16.92
C VAL A 280 -20.07 2.55 17.65
N ASP A 281 -19.92 2.60 18.98
CA ASP A 281 -19.42 1.46 19.79
C ASP A 281 -20.29 0.19 19.68
N GLY A 282 -21.59 0.32 19.37
CA GLY A 282 -22.47 -0.82 19.08
C GLY A 282 -22.31 -1.42 17.67
N ILE A 283 -21.80 -0.63 16.72
CA ILE A 283 -21.54 -1.00 15.31
C ILE A 283 -20.16 -1.68 15.20
N CYS A 284 -19.21 -1.22 16.02
CA CYS A 284 -17.81 -1.67 16.06
C CYS A 284 -17.58 -3.08 16.65
N GLN A 285 -18.61 -3.77 17.16
CA GLN A 285 -18.42 -5.12 17.72
C GLN A 285 -17.92 -6.13 16.68
N ASN A 286 -18.20 -5.90 15.39
CA ASN A 286 -17.90 -6.87 14.33
C ASN A 286 -16.61 -6.58 13.53
N ILE A 287 -16.16 -5.32 13.46
CA ILE A 287 -14.95 -4.93 12.73
C ILE A 287 -14.02 -4.19 13.68
N SER A 288 -12.91 -4.81 14.05
CA SER A 288 -11.90 -4.19 14.90
C SER A 288 -11.32 -2.94 14.23
N THR A 289 -11.09 -1.87 15.00
CA THR A 289 -10.40 -0.65 14.52
C THR A 289 -9.05 -1.00 13.86
N ARG A 290 -8.35 -2.02 14.37
CA ARG A 290 -7.11 -2.53 13.79
C ARG A 290 -7.26 -3.03 12.36
N TRP A 291 -8.39 -3.66 12.03
CA TRP A 291 -8.70 -4.15 10.68
C TRP A 291 -8.72 -3.02 9.66
N ILE A 292 -9.35 -1.89 10.01
CA ILE A 292 -9.47 -0.71 9.16
C ILE A 292 -8.10 -0.04 8.99
N HIS A 293 -7.34 0.14 10.08
CA HIS A 293 -5.99 0.71 10.00
C HIS A 293 -5.07 -0.12 9.10
N VAL A 294 -5.14 -1.46 9.18
CA VAL A 294 -4.36 -2.37 8.32
C VAL A 294 -4.78 -2.26 6.85
N LEU A 295 -6.08 -2.18 6.55
CA LEU A 295 -6.59 -1.95 5.19
C LEU A 295 -6.03 -0.65 4.59
N ASN A 296 -6.07 0.44 5.36
CA ASN A 296 -5.55 1.73 4.92
C ASN A 296 -4.02 1.69 4.74
N ALA A 297 -3.31 1.02 5.66
CA ALA A 297 -1.87 0.83 5.56
C ALA A 297 -1.46 0.09 4.29
N MET A 298 -2.15 -1.02 4.00
CA MET A 298 -1.93 -1.79 2.79
C MET A 298 -2.20 -0.96 1.54
N LYS A 299 -3.31 -0.19 1.50
CA LYS A 299 -3.66 0.61 0.33
C LYS A 299 -2.65 1.73 0.07
N CYS A 300 -2.19 2.39 1.13
CA CYS A 300 -1.18 3.46 1.04
C CYS A 300 0.15 2.91 0.51
N LEU A 301 0.67 1.85 1.12
CA LEU A 301 1.92 1.24 0.65
C LEU A 301 1.78 0.67 -0.77
N HIS A 302 0.61 0.13 -1.13
CA HIS A 302 0.31 -0.31 -2.49
C HIS A 302 0.39 0.83 -3.52
N ASP A 303 -0.20 2.00 -3.22
CA ASP A 303 -0.11 3.17 -4.09
C ASP A 303 1.34 3.68 -4.21
N VAL A 304 2.09 3.72 -3.10
CA VAL A 304 3.50 4.14 -3.09
C VAL A 304 4.38 3.19 -3.90
N MET A 305 4.19 1.87 -3.79
CA MET A 305 4.91 0.90 -4.62
C MET A 305 4.57 1.07 -6.11
N LEU A 306 3.33 1.43 -6.44
CA LEU A 306 2.94 1.68 -7.83
C LEU A 306 3.60 2.95 -8.38
N GLU A 307 3.75 4.00 -7.55
CA GLU A 307 4.52 5.20 -7.90
C GLU A 307 6.00 4.85 -8.10
N TRP A 308 6.60 4.09 -7.19
CA TRP A 308 8.00 3.64 -7.31
C TRP A 308 8.24 2.72 -8.49
N ALA A 309 7.26 1.91 -8.90
CA ALA A 309 7.37 1.10 -10.12
C ALA A 309 7.63 1.95 -11.37
N ASN A 310 7.25 3.22 -11.35
CA ASN A 310 7.47 4.19 -12.42
C ASN A 310 8.70 5.10 -12.20
N ASP A 311 9.43 4.97 -11.09
CA ASP A 311 10.67 5.71 -10.87
C ASP A 311 11.79 5.12 -11.75
N GLN A 312 12.50 6.00 -12.46
CA GLN A 312 13.62 5.67 -13.35
C GLN A 312 14.63 4.71 -12.70
N TYR A 313 14.87 4.85 -11.39
CA TYR A 313 15.75 3.96 -10.65
C TYR A 313 15.31 2.49 -10.79
N TYR A 314 14.04 2.18 -10.53
CA TYR A 314 13.53 0.80 -10.59
C TYR A 314 13.32 0.32 -12.03
N ILE A 315 12.91 1.21 -12.94
CA ILE A 315 12.75 0.90 -14.37
C ILE A 315 14.06 0.34 -14.95
N THR A 316 15.21 0.94 -14.63
CA THR A 316 16.51 0.49 -15.17
C THR A 316 16.90 -0.93 -14.76
N PHE A 317 16.44 -1.42 -13.61
CA PHE A 317 16.63 -2.82 -13.20
C PHE A 317 15.62 -3.75 -13.88
N TRP A 318 14.41 -3.26 -14.11
CA TRP A 318 13.40 -4.05 -14.79
C TRP A 318 13.71 -4.19 -16.28
N GLU A 319 14.26 -3.20 -16.96
CA GLU A 319 14.58 -3.29 -18.40
C GLU A 319 15.70 -4.29 -18.72
N ASP A 320 16.65 -4.46 -17.82
CA ASP A 320 17.79 -5.36 -17.99
C ASP A 320 17.43 -6.78 -17.56
N LEU A 321 17.64 -7.73 -18.49
CA LEU A 321 17.29 -9.13 -18.32
C LEU A 321 17.96 -9.75 -17.09
N THR A 322 19.23 -9.45 -16.86
CA THR A 322 20.01 -10.07 -15.78
C THR A 322 19.48 -9.67 -14.39
N THR A 323 19.21 -8.39 -14.19
CA THR A 323 18.65 -7.89 -12.94
C THR A 323 17.17 -8.22 -12.80
N ARG A 324 16.43 -8.29 -13.91
CA ARG A 324 15.02 -8.73 -13.91
C ARG A 324 14.90 -10.18 -13.45
N GLU A 325 15.67 -11.10 -14.02
CA GLU A 325 15.66 -12.51 -13.62
C GLU A 325 16.00 -12.67 -12.14
N LEU A 326 17.03 -11.96 -11.66
CA LEU A 326 17.40 -11.94 -10.26
C LEU A 326 16.28 -11.41 -9.34
N LEU A 327 15.57 -10.35 -9.75
CA LEU A 327 14.46 -9.79 -8.98
C LEU A 327 13.20 -10.68 -9.03
N GLN A 328 13.01 -11.42 -10.12
CA GLN A 328 11.84 -12.28 -10.31
C GLN A 328 11.99 -13.67 -9.69
N PHE A 329 13.20 -14.22 -9.63
CA PHE A 329 13.45 -15.58 -9.18
C PHE A 329 14.32 -15.65 -7.91
N GLY A 330 14.88 -14.51 -7.48
CA GLY A 330 15.85 -14.45 -6.39
C GLY A 330 17.26 -14.78 -6.85
N ASP A 331 18.24 -14.45 -6.00
CA ASP A 331 19.65 -14.78 -6.21
C ASP A 331 20.02 -15.98 -5.32
N PRO A 332 20.45 -17.14 -5.89
CA PRO A 332 20.91 -18.28 -5.11
C PRO A 332 22.02 -17.93 -4.11
N TRP A 333 22.89 -16.98 -4.46
CA TRP A 333 23.96 -16.54 -3.58
C TRP A 333 23.44 -15.89 -2.28
N LEU A 334 22.25 -15.29 -2.30
CA LEU A 334 21.63 -14.75 -1.09
C LEU A 334 21.24 -15.86 -0.11
N VAL A 335 20.76 -16.98 -0.63
CA VAL A 335 20.41 -18.16 0.17
C VAL A 335 21.65 -18.71 0.87
N ASP A 336 22.77 -18.80 0.14
CA ASP A 336 24.03 -19.32 0.66
C ASP A 336 24.60 -18.48 1.82
N ILE A 337 24.35 -17.17 1.81
CA ILE A 337 24.77 -16.26 2.89
C ILE A 337 23.75 -16.16 4.03
N GLY A 338 22.69 -16.97 4.00
CA GLY A 338 21.68 -17.04 5.07
C GLY A 338 20.59 -15.97 4.99
N LEU A 339 20.49 -15.25 3.87
CA LEU A 339 19.32 -14.42 3.58
C LEU A 339 18.31 -15.30 2.86
N CYS A 340 17.07 -15.37 3.34
CA CYS A 340 15.99 -15.95 2.53
C CYS A 340 15.50 -14.88 1.55
N PRO A 341 15.89 -14.88 0.26
CA PRO A 341 15.15 -14.09 -0.72
C PRO A 341 13.70 -14.55 -0.72
N ILE A 342 12.77 -13.64 -0.93
CA ILE A 342 11.37 -13.96 -1.17
C ILE A 342 11.29 -15.14 -2.14
N VAL A 343 10.81 -16.25 -1.59
CA VAL A 343 10.49 -17.47 -2.33
C VAL A 343 9.35 -17.13 -3.26
N THR A 344 9.70 -16.80 -4.49
CA THR A 344 8.79 -16.65 -5.63
C THR A 344 8.00 -17.94 -5.88
N GLY A 345 8.51 -19.09 -5.40
CA GLY A 345 7.77 -20.35 -5.35
C GLY A 345 6.46 -20.30 -4.54
N ARG A 346 6.33 -19.52 -3.45
CA ARG A 346 5.05 -19.45 -2.70
C ARG A 346 4.05 -18.49 -3.33
N VAL A 347 4.51 -17.35 -3.85
CA VAL A 347 3.63 -16.35 -4.48
C VAL A 347 3.07 -16.90 -5.80
N SER A 348 3.86 -17.59 -6.62
CA SER A 348 3.38 -18.23 -7.86
C SER A 348 2.35 -19.34 -7.57
N ILE A 349 2.58 -20.19 -6.57
CA ILE A 349 1.62 -21.24 -6.18
C ILE A 349 0.31 -20.65 -5.66
N GLU A 350 0.37 -19.57 -4.88
CA GLU A 350 -0.85 -18.90 -4.41
C GLU A 350 -1.59 -18.13 -5.53
N LEU A 351 -0.89 -17.66 -6.57
CA LEU A 351 -1.51 -17.00 -7.72
C LEU A 351 -2.21 -18.02 -8.64
N GLU A 352 -1.57 -19.18 -8.90
CA GLU A 352 -2.13 -20.21 -9.80
C GLU A 352 -3.31 -20.99 -9.19
N GLN A 353 -3.44 -21.07 -7.86
CA GLN A 353 -4.52 -21.82 -7.22
C GLN A 353 -5.86 -21.04 -7.10
N ASP A 354 -5.83 -19.70 -7.08
CA ASP A 354 -6.99 -18.86 -6.75
C ASP A 354 -7.68 -18.22 -7.99
N GLU A 355 -7.08 -18.27 -9.19
CA GLU A 355 -7.68 -17.72 -10.43
C GLU A 355 -8.94 -18.48 -10.88
N SER A 356 -9.20 -19.68 -10.36
CA SER A 356 -10.33 -20.51 -10.79
C SER A 356 -11.69 -20.17 -10.14
N LYS A 357 -11.78 -19.19 -9.23
CA LYS A 357 -13.00 -18.99 -8.41
C LYS A 357 -13.55 -17.56 -8.22
N ASN A 358 -12.86 -16.49 -8.60
CA ASN A 358 -13.23 -15.13 -8.17
C ASN A 358 -13.45 -14.11 -9.31
N ASP A 359 -14.24 -14.48 -10.31
CA ASP A 359 -14.52 -13.62 -11.48
C ASP A 359 -15.87 -12.85 -11.39
N ALA A 360 -16.18 -12.32 -10.20
CA ALA A 360 -17.37 -11.48 -9.97
C ALA A 360 -17.07 -10.09 -9.39
N LEU A 361 -15.80 -9.75 -9.13
CA LEU A 361 -15.39 -8.42 -8.66
C LEU A 361 -14.40 -7.78 -9.65
N VAL A 362 -14.84 -7.61 -10.89
CA VAL A 362 -14.05 -6.99 -11.96
C VAL A 362 -14.63 -5.61 -12.29
N GLY A 363 -14.00 -4.61 -11.67
CA GLY A 363 -14.17 -3.19 -11.94
C GLY A 363 -12.89 -2.46 -11.55
N LEU A 364 -11.73 -3.05 -11.87
CA LEU A 364 -10.42 -2.41 -11.82
C LEU A 364 -9.72 -2.79 -13.12
N ASP A 365 -9.63 -1.83 -14.03
CA ASP A 365 -8.74 -1.79 -15.19
C ASP A 365 -8.72 -3.04 -16.09
N SER A 366 -9.87 -3.37 -16.70
CA SER A 366 -9.94 -4.32 -17.80
C SER A 366 -9.46 -3.69 -19.12
N SER A 367 -8.15 -3.45 -19.21
CA SER A 367 -7.42 -3.34 -20.48
C SER A 367 -5.92 -3.32 -20.22
N ASN A 368 -5.32 -4.46 -19.81
CA ASN A 368 -3.91 -4.83 -20.09
C ASN A 368 -3.39 -6.11 -19.37
N THR A 369 -4.25 -6.98 -18.85
CA THR A 369 -3.84 -8.13 -18.02
C THR A 369 -2.98 -9.20 -18.73
N TYR A 370 -2.64 -9.07 -20.02
CA TYR A 370 -1.92 -10.10 -20.77
C TYR A 370 -0.42 -9.86 -20.99
N LEU A 371 0.14 -8.73 -20.58
CA LEU A 371 1.58 -8.50 -20.63
C LEU A 371 1.96 -7.80 -19.32
N GLY A 372 2.87 -8.37 -18.52
CA GLY A 372 3.29 -7.89 -17.19
C GLY A 372 3.95 -6.50 -17.16
N LEU A 373 3.30 -5.47 -17.72
CA LEU A 373 3.76 -4.08 -17.78
C LEU A 373 3.26 -3.23 -16.62
N HIS A 374 2.29 -3.69 -15.81
CA HIS A 374 1.86 -2.95 -14.63
C HIS A 374 2.60 -3.45 -13.38
N GLY A 375 3.48 -2.60 -12.84
CA GLY A 375 4.09 -2.79 -11.51
C GLY A 375 5.61 -3.05 -11.47
N GLY A 376 6.26 -3.30 -12.61
CA GLY A 376 7.71 -3.46 -12.72
C GLY A 376 8.31 -4.39 -11.67
N VAL A 377 9.34 -3.91 -10.97
CA VAL A 377 10.02 -4.66 -9.89
C VAL A 377 9.06 -5.10 -8.77
N PHE A 378 7.97 -4.37 -8.56
CA PHE A 378 7.01 -4.62 -7.47
C PHE A 378 5.81 -5.46 -7.89
N THR A 379 5.71 -5.94 -9.13
CA THR A 379 4.50 -6.62 -9.65
C THR A 379 4.00 -7.75 -8.73
N GLN A 380 4.90 -8.59 -8.21
CA GLN A 380 4.52 -9.69 -7.30
C GLN A 380 3.95 -9.16 -5.97
N MET A 381 4.57 -8.13 -5.39
CA MET A 381 4.10 -7.51 -4.14
C MET A 381 2.78 -6.76 -4.34
N LEU A 382 2.64 -6.04 -5.45
CA LEU A 382 1.39 -5.36 -5.81
C LEU A 382 0.24 -6.37 -5.94
N GLY A 383 0.49 -7.53 -6.55
CA GLY A 383 -0.48 -8.63 -6.64
C GLY A 383 -0.87 -9.18 -5.27
N LEU A 384 0.11 -9.44 -4.40
CA LEU A 384 -0.10 -9.91 -3.03
C LEU A 384 -1.00 -8.95 -2.22
N TYR A 385 -0.63 -7.67 -2.18
CA TYR A 385 -1.38 -6.64 -1.45
C TYR A 385 -2.79 -6.48 -2.00
N ASN A 386 -2.95 -6.40 -3.33
CA ASN A 386 -4.26 -6.27 -3.97
C ASN A 386 -5.19 -7.43 -3.61
N ARG A 387 -4.68 -8.67 -3.64
CA ARG A 387 -5.47 -9.86 -3.30
C ARG A 387 -5.93 -9.82 -1.85
N GLU A 388 -5.05 -9.49 -0.91
CA GLU A 388 -5.42 -9.42 0.50
C GLU A 388 -6.38 -8.27 0.79
N ILE A 389 -6.17 -7.10 0.17
CA ILE A 389 -7.12 -5.98 0.25
C ILE A 389 -8.50 -6.43 -0.22
N LYS A 390 -8.62 -7.09 -1.39
CA LYS A 390 -9.89 -7.61 -1.90
C LYS A 390 -10.55 -8.57 -0.90
N LYS A 391 -9.79 -9.55 -0.38
CA LYS A 391 -10.29 -10.52 0.61
C LYS A 391 -10.79 -9.83 1.88
N MET A 392 -10.03 -8.86 2.41
CA MET A 392 -10.41 -8.12 3.60
C MET A 392 -11.63 -7.23 3.38
N LEU A 393 -11.73 -6.54 2.23
CA LEU A 393 -12.89 -5.74 1.86
C LEU A 393 -14.16 -6.58 1.70
N GLN A 394 -14.07 -7.74 1.03
CA GLN A 394 -15.20 -8.67 0.90
C GLN A 394 -15.70 -9.10 2.28
N LYS A 395 -14.80 -9.43 3.21
CA LYS A 395 -15.18 -9.76 4.58
C LYS A 395 -15.85 -8.57 5.29
N THR A 396 -15.30 -7.37 5.18
CA THR A 396 -15.92 -6.14 5.71
C THR A 396 -17.35 -5.98 5.21
N VAL A 397 -17.58 -6.08 3.89
CA VAL A 397 -18.90 -5.93 3.28
C VAL A 397 -19.84 -7.04 3.75
N SER A 398 -19.40 -8.30 3.80
CA SER A 398 -20.22 -9.42 4.25
C SER A 398 -20.72 -9.26 5.70
N LEU A 399 -19.86 -8.78 6.61
CA LEU A 399 -20.23 -8.52 8.00
C LEU A 399 -21.24 -7.38 8.10
N THR A 400 -21.04 -6.31 7.33
CA THR A 400 -21.96 -5.16 7.32
C THR A 400 -23.33 -5.54 6.78
N LEU A 401 -23.37 -6.32 5.70
CA LEU A 401 -24.62 -6.75 5.10
C LEU A 401 -25.36 -7.74 5.98
N THR A 402 -24.64 -8.61 6.70
CA THR A 402 -25.27 -9.51 7.67
C THR A 402 -25.96 -8.73 8.78
N ASP A 403 -25.29 -7.72 9.35
CA ASP A 403 -25.90 -6.82 10.34
C ASP A 403 -27.11 -6.05 9.77
N LEU A 404 -26.98 -5.48 8.57
CA LEU A 404 -28.06 -4.76 7.90
C LEU A 404 -29.27 -5.66 7.62
N LYS A 405 -29.05 -6.89 7.12
CA LYS A 405 -30.11 -7.87 6.86
C LYS A 405 -30.85 -8.25 8.13
N ASN A 406 -30.15 -8.46 9.24
CA ASN A 406 -30.76 -8.73 10.54
C ASN A 406 -31.65 -7.56 11.01
N LYS A 407 -31.20 -6.32 10.79
CA LYS A 407 -31.92 -5.10 11.16
C LYS A 407 -33.05 -4.73 10.20
N SER A 408 -33.09 -5.30 8.99
CA SER A 408 -34.16 -5.10 8.01
C SER A 408 -35.29 -6.11 8.08
N LEU A 409 -35.16 -7.22 8.82
CA LEU A 409 -36.17 -8.29 8.85
C LEU A 409 -37.60 -7.77 9.12
N THR A 410 -37.75 -6.84 10.08
CA THR A 410 -39.05 -6.24 10.39
C THR A 410 -39.62 -5.47 9.20
N TYR A 411 -38.80 -4.74 8.44
CA TYR A 411 -39.23 -4.01 7.25
C TYR A 411 -39.60 -4.96 6.11
N VAL A 412 -38.74 -5.94 5.85
CA VAL A 412 -38.82 -6.89 4.75
C VAL A 412 -40.04 -7.82 4.87
N HIS A 413 -40.30 -8.35 6.06
CA HIS A 413 -41.39 -9.30 6.30
C HIS A 413 -42.71 -8.64 6.77
N SER A 414 -42.86 -7.32 6.61
CA SER A 414 -44.09 -6.61 6.97
C SER A 414 -45.21 -6.79 5.92
N THR A 415 -45.71 -8.00 5.73
CA THR A 415 -46.75 -8.33 4.72
C THR A 415 -47.97 -7.42 4.84
N ASP A 416 -48.43 -7.16 6.05
CA ASP A 416 -49.62 -6.34 6.32
C ASP A 416 -49.40 -4.87 5.95
N HIS A 417 -48.15 -4.39 6.06
CA HIS A 417 -47.78 -3.02 5.69
C HIS A 417 -47.88 -2.80 4.18
N TRP A 418 -47.46 -3.80 3.39
CA TRP A 418 -47.46 -3.73 1.93
C TRP A 418 -48.85 -3.90 1.32
N LEU A 419 -49.77 -4.54 2.04
CA LEU A 419 -51.16 -4.79 1.62
C LEU A 419 -52.16 -3.75 2.12
N ARG A 420 -51.72 -2.68 2.80
CA ARG A 420 -52.62 -1.65 3.35
C ARG A 420 -53.55 -1.10 2.28
N ALA A 421 -54.86 -1.21 2.50
CA ALA A 421 -55.88 -0.56 1.70
C ALA A 421 -56.02 0.92 2.10
N SER A 422 -56.47 1.76 1.17
CA SER A 422 -56.86 3.14 1.50
C SER A 422 -57.96 3.11 2.56
N SER A 423 -57.80 3.87 3.63
CA SER A 423 -58.74 3.89 4.76
C SER A 423 -60.11 4.51 4.42
N VAL A 424 -60.25 5.10 3.22
CA VAL A 424 -61.45 5.80 2.79
C VAL A 424 -62.21 4.95 1.77
N SER A 425 -63.09 4.08 2.27
CA SER A 425 -64.14 3.45 1.48
C SER A 425 -65.23 4.48 1.17
N GLY A 426 -65.48 4.74 -0.13
CA GLY A 426 -66.67 5.44 -0.62
C GLY A 426 -66.39 6.71 -1.41
N TYR A 427 -66.52 6.60 -2.74
CA TYR A 427 -66.87 7.60 -3.78
C TYR A 427 -66.26 9.03 -3.79
N LEU A 428 -65.41 9.42 -2.84
CA LEU A 428 -64.72 10.72 -2.76
C LEU A 428 -63.24 10.53 -2.37
N SER A 429 -62.61 9.44 -2.82
CA SER A 429 -61.18 9.20 -2.59
C SER A 429 -60.35 10.23 -3.35
N ASN A 430 -59.75 11.16 -2.60
CA ASN A 430 -58.67 11.98 -3.10
C ASN A 430 -57.37 11.20 -2.83
N THR A 431 -57.09 10.16 -3.62
CA THR A 431 -55.83 9.36 -3.53
C THR A 431 -54.58 10.26 -3.50
N LYS A 432 -54.65 11.42 -4.16
CA LYS A 432 -53.63 12.49 -4.09
C LYS A 432 -53.32 12.98 -2.68
N SER A 433 -54.32 13.03 -1.78
CA SER A 433 -54.15 13.51 -0.40
C SER A 433 -53.44 12.48 0.50
N GLU A 434 -53.61 11.19 0.27
CA GLU A 434 -52.89 10.14 1.02
C GLU A 434 -51.45 10.00 0.51
N LEU A 435 -51.25 10.12 -0.81
CA LEU A 435 -49.92 10.18 -1.44
C LEU A 435 -49.07 11.37 -0.96
N SER A 436 -49.70 12.50 -0.62
CA SER A 436 -49.00 13.68 -0.07
C SER A 436 -48.64 13.55 1.41
N ASN A 437 -49.19 12.56 2.12
CA ASN A 437 -48.95 12.33 3.55
C ASN A 437 -47.96 11.18 3.82
N LEU A 438 -47.31 10.65 2.78
CA LEU A 438 -46.32 9.59 2.94
C LEU A 438 -45.13 10.09 3.77
N MET A 439 -44.70 9.25 4.70
CA MET A 439 -43.54 9.46 5.56
C MET A 439 -42.69 8.18 5.55
N MET A 440 -41.48 8.22 6.11
CA MET A 440 -40.67 7.01 6.27
C MET A 440 -41.47 5.91 6.97
N SER A 441 -41.44 4.70 6.40
CA SER A 441 -41.99 3.53 7.05
C SER A 441 -41.37 3.32 8.44
N ALA A 442 -42.18 3.25 9.49
CA ALA A 442 -41.69 3.07 10.87
C ALA A 442 -40.80 1.82 11.00
N ASN A 443 -41.17 0.75 10.30
CA ASN A 443 -40.45 -0.52 10.30
C ASN A 443 -39.10 -0.45 9.56
N ALA A 444 -38.89 0.55 8.69
CA ALA A 444 -37.64 0.76 7.96
C ALA A 444 -36.60 1.58 8.73
N SER A 445 -37.02 2.29 9.78
CA SER A 445 -36.20 3.26 10.50
C SER A 445 -34.87 2.68 11.01
N VAL A 446 -34.92 1.50 11.63
CA VAL A 446 -33.74 0.82 12.20
C VAL A 446 -32.74 0.42 11.09
N PHE A 447 -33.24 -0.09 9.96
CA PHE A 447 -32.43 -0.44 8.81
C PHE A 447 -31.76 0.78 8.19
N PHE A 448 -32.52 1.84 7.89
CA PHE A 448 -31.98 3.04 7.25
C PHE A 448 -31.00 3.80 8.14
N LEU A 449 -31.28 3.91 9.46
CA LEU A 449 -30.34 4.49 10.40
C LEU A 449 -29.03 3.70 10.45
N SER A 450 -29.13 2.36 10.48
CA SER A 450 -27.93 1.51 10.50
C SER A 450 -27.12 1.62 9.21
N LEU A 451 -27.78 1.67 8.05
CA LEU A 451 -27.10 1.86 6.76
C LEU A 451 -26.36 3.20 6.72
N ARG A 452 -27.02 4.29 7.14
CA ARG A 452 -26.39 5.61 7.24
C ARG A 452 -25.16 5.58 8.12
N ASP A 453 -25.27 4.98 9.31
CA ASP A 453 -24.20 4.97 10.30
C ASP A 453 -22.99 4.13 9.82
N TRP A 454 -23.24 3.00 9.15
CA TRP A 454 -22.18 2.22 8.49
C TRP A 454 -21.48 2.99 7.37
N LEU A 455 -22.25 3.61 6.47
CA LEU A 455 -21.70 4.40 5.36
C LEU A 455 -20.86 5.57 5.87
N TYR A 456 -21.35 6.27 6.89
CA TYR A 456 -20.62 7.35 7.54
C TYR A 456 -19.33 6.86 8.21
N HIS A 457 -19.41 5.77 9.00
CA HIS A 457 -18.24 5.20 9.65
C HIS A 457 -17.16 4.82 8.62
N PHE A 458 -17.52 4.20 7.50
CA PHE A 458 -16.59 3.90 6.43
C PHE A 458 -16.08 5.14 5.70
N SER A 459 -16.95 6.13 5.47
CA SER A 459 -16.54 7.39 4.84
C SER A 459 -15.63 8.24 5.73
N GLU A 460 -15.56 7.98 7.04
CA GLU A 460 -14.65 8.64 8.00
C GLU A 460 -13.40 7.80 8.32
N SER A 461 -13.45 6.48 8.15
CA SER A 461 -12.35 5.59 8.58
C SER A 461 -11.54 4.96 7.45
N LEU A 462 -12.15 4.66 6.29
CA LEU A 462 -11.45 4.00 5.16
C LEU A 462 -10.85 4.99 4.17
N HIS A 463 -9.70 4.62 3.60
CA HIS A 463 -9.11 5.34 2.47
C HIS A 463 -10.14 5.55 1.33
N PRO A 464 -10.23 6.72 0.67
CA PRO A 464 -11.30 7.04 -0.29
C PRO A 464 -11.52 6.01 -1.41
N LYS A 465 -10.42 5.50 -1.99
CA LYS A 465 -10.46 4.43 -3.00
C LYS A 465 -11.06 3.12 -2.46
N LEU A 466 -10.76 2.76 -1.20
CA LEU A 466 -11.32 1.58 -0.56
C LEU A 466 -12.81 1.78 -0.25
N PHE A 467 -13.16 2.95 0.30
CA PHE A 467 -14.54 3.30 0.59
C PHE A 467 -15.42 3.24 -0.66
N THR A 468 -14.90 3.72 -1.80
CA THR A 468 -15.63 3.65 -3.08
C THR A 468 -15.98 2.22 -3.49
N ASN A 469 -15.09 1.27 -3.24
CA ASN A 469 -15.35 -0.13 -3.51
C ASN A 469 -16.36 -0.71 -2.52
N VAL A 470 -16.24 -0.37 -1.23
CA VAL A 470 -17.15 -0.86 -0.18
C VAL A 470 -18.58 -0.41 -0.42
N TRP A 471 -18.84 0.88 -0.63
CA TRP A 471 -20.22 1.35 -0.76
C TRP A 471 -20.88 0.84 -2.05
N LYS A 472 -20.14 0.71 -3.15
CA LYS A 472 -20.66 0.15 -4.41
C LYS A 472 -21.08 -1.31 -4.25
N GLU A 473 -20.25 -2.09 -3.57
CA GLU A 473 -20.54 -3.50 -3.28
C GLU A 473 -21.74 -3.63 -2.33
N ILE A 474 -21.81 -2.79 -1.29
CA ILE A 474 -22.98 -2.73 -0.40
C ILE A 474 -24.24 -2.39 -1.20
N ALA A 475 -24.19 -1.39 -2.10
CA ALA A 475 -25.34 -1.01 -2.91
C ALA A 475 -25.80 -2.17 -3.82
N SER A 476 -24.85 -2.82 -4.52
CA SER A 476 -25.16 -3.95 -5.40
C SER A 476 -25.77 -5.14 -4.64
N GLN A 477 -25.24 -5.50 -3.47
CA GLN A 477 -25.78 -6.62 -2.69
C GLN A 477 -27.08 -6.26 -1.96
N LEU A 478 -27.30 -4.97 -1.64
CA LEU A 478 -28.59 -4.50 -1.14
C LEU A 478 -29.66 -4.48 -2.23
N ASP A 479 -29.33 -4.14 -3.47
CA ASP A 479 -30.24 -4.24 -4.63
C ASP A 479 -30.76 -5.68 -4.75
N ASP A 480 -29.85 -6.66 -4.79
CA ASP A 480 -30.19 -8.09 -4.88
C ASP A 480 -30.97 -8.59 -3.65
N TYR A 481 -30.56 -8.21 -2.43
CA TYR A 481 -31.26 -8.62 -1.21
C TYR A 481 -32.69 -8.07 -1.15
N LEU A 482 -32.88 -6.77 -1.38
CA LEU A 482 -34.20 -6.15 -1.32
C LEU A 482 -35.09 -6.63 -2.48
N TYR A 483 -34.52 -6.90 -3.65
CA TYR A 483 -35.25 -7.50 -4.75
C TYR A 483 -35.82 -8.88 -4.37
N ASN A 484 -34.96 -9.80 -3.90
CA ASN A 484 -35.38 -11.17 -3.60
C ASN A 484 -36.23 -11.28 -2.33
N GLU A 485 -35.78 -10.67 -1.23
CA GLU A 485 -36.39 -10.89 0.09
C GLU A 485 -37.53 -9.91 0.39
N LEU A 486 -37.52 -8.69 -0.18
CA LEU A 486 -38.60 -7.72 0.03
C LEU A 486 -39.59 -7.74 -1.12
N ILE A 487 -39.14 -7.57 -2.37
CA ILE A 487 -40.07 -7.41 -3.50
C ILE A 487 -40.70 -8.75 -3.85
N LEU A 488 -39.90 -9.76 -4.21
CA LEU A 488 -40.43 -11.04 -4.69
C LEU A 488 -41.20 -11.83 -3.62
N SER A 489 -40.94 -11.57 -2.35
CA SER A 489 -41.59 -12.26 -1.23
C SER A 489 -42.90 -11.61 -0.76
N ASN A 490 -43.25 -10.43 -1.28
CA ASN A 490 -44.44 -9.69 -0.85
C ASN A 490 -45.40 -9.39 -2.02
N ARG A 491 -46.66 -9.12 -1.68
CA ARG A 491 -47.64 -8.53 -2.59
C ARG A 491 -47.92 -7.08 -2.20
N PHE A 492 -48.19 -6.24 -3.18
CA PHE A 492 -48.29 -4.79 -2.96
C PHE A 492 -49.65 -4.24 -3.39
N SER A 493 -50.32 -3.52 -2.49
CA SER A 493 -51.43 -2.64 -2.87
C SER A 493 -50.89 -1.41 -3.61
N PRO A 494 -51.73 -0.63 -4.32
CA PRO A 494 -51.28 0.63 -4.93
C PRO A 494 -50.64 1.60 -3.92
N LEU A 495 -51.14 1.63 -2.68
CA LEU A 495 -50.59 2.47 -1.62
C LEU A 495 -49.28 1.89 -1.06
N GLY A 496 -49.18 0.57 -0.90
CA GLY A 496 -47.95 -0.10 -0.47
C GLY A 496 -46.82 0.04 -1.50
N ALA A 497 -47.13 -0.10 -2.80
CA ALA A 497 -46.18 0.14 -3.89
C ALA A 497 -45.71 1.61 -3.93
N ALA A 498 -46.62 2.56 -3.66
CA ALA A 498 -46.28 3.97 -3.57
C ALA A 498 -45.39 4.27 -2.35
N GLN A 499 -45.66 3.65 -1.20
CA GLN A 499 -44.85 3.76 0.01
C GLN A 499 -43.45 3.18 -0.19
N LEU A 500 -43.32 2.01 -0.85
CA LEU A 500 -42.03 1.42 -1.18
C LEU A 500 -41.18 2.36 -2.04
N ARG A 501 -41.80 2.93 -3.09
CA ARG A 501 -41.14 3.93 -3.93
C ARG A 501 -40.74 5.17 -3.12
N PHE A 502 -41.61 5.63 -2.22
CA PHE A 502 -41.31 6.77 -1.35
C PHE A 502 -40.12 6.51 -0.44
N ASP A 503 -40.06 5.34 0.20
CA ASP A 503 -38.94 4.94 1.06
C ASP A 503 -37.61 4.93 0.29
N PHE A 504 -37.59 4.37 -0.92
CA PHE A 504 -36.37 4.31 -1.73
C PHE A 504 -35.94 5.69 -2.25
N THR A 505 -36.87 6.46 -2.82
CA THR A 505 -36.55 7.77 -3.42
C THR A 505 -36.15 8.81 -2.37
N ASN A 506 -36.74 8.79 -1.17
CA ASN A 506 -36.51 9.83 -0.16
C ASN A 506 -35.52 9.46 0.94
N TYR A 507 -35.22 8.17 1.13
CA TYR A 507 -34.30 7.72 2.17
C TYR A 507 -33.16 6.87 1.63
N LEU A 508 -33.44 5.80 0.86
CA LEU A 508 -32.37 4.92 0.36
C LEU A 508 -31.40 5.65 -0.59
N TYR A 509 -31.89 6.19 -1.71
CA TYR A 509 -31.03 6.83 -2.71
C TYR A 509 -30.31 8.08 -2.17
N PRO A 510 -30.97 8.96 -1.38
CA PRO A 510 -30.29 10.12 -0.81
C PRO A 510 -29.11 9.81 0.09
N MET A 511 -29.07 8.64 0.74
CA MET A 511 -27.89 8.22 1.51
C MET A 511 -26.64 8.01 0.64
N PHE A 512 -26.82 7.67 -0.64
CA PHE A 512 -25.72 7.47 -1.59
C PHE A 512 -25.40 8.73 -2.43
N ASN A 513 -26.26 9.76 -2.40
CA ASN A 513 -26.02 11.04 -3.10
C ASN A 513 -24.76 11.77 -2.61
N LEU A 514 -24.30 11.46 -1.38
CA LEU A 514 -23.03 11.99 -0.86
C LEU A 514 -21.81 11.42 -1.58
N TYR A 515 -21.96 10.31 -2.31
CA TYR A 515 -20.86 9.52 -2.86
C TYR A 515 -20.97 9.30 -4.38
N THR A 516 -22.14 9.52 -4.97
CA THR A 516 -22.38 9.42 -6.41
C THR A 516 -23.49 10.35 -6.88
N GLU A 517 -23.37 10.85 -8.11
CA GLU A 517 -24.41 11.68 -8.74
C GLU A 517 -25.65 10.88 -9.17
N ARG A 518 -25.52 9.55 -9.33
CA ARG A 518 -26.59 8.67 -9.85
C ARG A 518 -26.75 7.40 -9.00
N PRO A 519 -27.22 7.50 -7.75
CA PRO A 519 -27.36 6.33 -6.86
C PRO A 519 -28.30 5.26 -7.44
N GLU A 520 -29.36 5.67 -8.13
CA GLU A 520 -30.35 4.80 -8.77
C GLU A 520 -29.77 3.81 -9.79
N SER A 521 -28.57 4.08 -10.31
CA SER A 521 -27.88 3.18 -11.24
C SER A 521 -27.32 1.92 -10.56
N PHE A 522 -27.03 2.01 -9.26
CA PHE A 522 -26.53 0.90 -8.45
C PHE A 522 -27.67 0.06 -7.84
N PHE A 523 -28.91 0.53 -7.97
CA PHE A 523 -30.13 -0.11 -7.46
C PHE A 523 -31.08 -0.47 -8.61
N SER A 524 -30.50 -1.08 -9.65
CA SER A 524 -31.19 -1.27 -10.93
C SER A 524 -32.39 -2.19 -10.84
N GLN A 525 -32.30 -3.30 -10.08
CA GLN A 525 -33.39 -4.27 -9.98
C GLN A 525 -34.56 -3.73 -9.17
N ILE A 526 -34.31 -3.13 -8.00
CA ILE A 526 -35.38 -2.56 -7.18
C ILE A 526 -36.01 -1.33 -7.81
N ARG A 527 -35.23 -0.50 -8.52
CA ARG A 527 -35.74 0.66 -9.26
C ARG A 527 -36.71 0.22 -10.35
N ASP A 528 -36.28 -0.71 -11.20
CA ASP A 528 -37.10 -1.21 -12.31
C ASP A 528 -38.37 -1.91 -11.77
N SER A 529 -38.24 -2.65 -10.68
CA SER A 529 -39.40 -3.27 -9.99
C SER A 529 -40.39 -2.23 -9.47
N CYS A 530 -39.90 -1.14 -8.86
CA CYS A 530 -40.72 -0.04 -8.39
C CYS A 530 -41.48 0.67 -9.53
N ILE A 531 -40.88 0.79 -10.73
CA ILE A 531 -41.58 1.32 -11.91
C ILE A 531 -42.79 0.44 -12.23
N LEU A 532 -42.60 -0.89 -12.35
CA LEU A 532 -43.64 -1.84 -12.72
C LEU A 532 -44.77 -1.93 -11.67
N LEU A 533 -44.43 -1.95 -10.38
CA LEU A 533 -45.40 -2.00 -9.29
C LEU A 533 -46.29 -0.74 -9.22
N ASN A 534 -45.75 0.42 -9.63
CA ASN A 534 -46.45 1.70 -9.57
C ASN A 534 -47.16 2.10 -10.88
N LEU A 535 -47.17 1.25 -11.93
CA LEU A 535 -47.92 1.51 -13.16
C LEU A 535 -49.43 1.65 -12.89
N LEU A 536 -50.13 2.44 -13.68
CA LEU A 536 -51.60 2.46 -13.66
C LEU A 536 -52.16 1.08 -14.03
N ARG A 537 -53.30 0.68 -13.44
CA ARG A 537 -53.89 -0.65 -13.63
C ARG A 537 -54.05 -1.01 -15.12
N GLY A 538 -54.64 -0.13 -15.92
CA GLY A 538 -54.83 -0.37 -17.35
C GLY A 538 -53.51 -0.53 -18.12
N SER A 539 -52.50 0.29 -17.80
CA SER A 539 -51.17 0.21 -18.42
C SER A 539 -50.44 -1.09 -18.06
N ALA A 540 -50.63 -1.57 -16.83
CA ALA A 540 -50.00 -2.80 -16.36
C ALA A 540 -50.60 -4.07 -16.96
N GLU A 541 -51.93 -4.14 -17.10
CA GLU A 541 -52.57 -5.27 -17.78
C GLU A 541 -52.23 -5.29 -19.27
N LEU A 542 -52.24 -4.13 -19.93
CA LEU A 542 -51.84 -4.02 -21.34
C LEU A 542 -50.37 -4.47 -21.53
N LEU A 543 -49.47 -4.01 -20.66
CA LEU A 543 -48.06 -4.42 -20.69
C LEU A 543 -47.91 -5.93 -20.50
N LYS A 544 -48.67 -6.51 -19.56
CA LYS A 544 -48.67 -7.95 -19.30
C LYS A 544 -49.15 -8.75 -20.50
N GLU A 545 -50.26 -8.35 -21.13
CA GLU A 545 -50.80 -8.97 -22.35
C GLU A 545 -49.77 -8.88 -23.49
N THR A 546 -49.17 -7.71 -23.70
CA THR A 546 -48.18 -7.47 -24.76
C THR A 546 -46.93 -8.34 -24.58
N ILE A 547 -46.45 -8.49 -23.34
CA ILE A 547 -45.30 -9.35 -23.04
C ILE A 547 -45.67 -10.83 -23.23
N MET A 548 -46.86 -11.27 -22.80
CA MET A 548 -47.31 -12.66 -23.00
C MET A 548 -47.47 -13.00 -24.48
N GLU A 549 -48.07 -12.12 -25.27
CA GLU A 549 -48.26 -12.29 -26.72
C GLU A 549 -46.92 -12.34 -27.47
N SER A 550 -45.98 -11.47 -27.12
CA SER A 550 -44.64 -11.46 -27.73
C SER A 550 -43.80 -12.69 -27.35
N MET A 551 -43.97 -13.25 -26.15
CA MET A 551 -43.29 -14.48 -25.71
C MET A 551 -43.86 -15.76 -26.37
N HIS A 552 -45.17 -15.80 -26.66
CA HIS A 552 -45.82 -16.96 -27.30
C HIS A 552 -45.80 -16.92 -28.84
N SER A 553 -45.50 -15.76 -29.42
CA SER A 553 -45.38 -15.56 -30.88
C SER A 553 -44.18 -16.32 -31.47
N LYS A 554 -44.43 -17.24 -32.42
CA LYS A 554 -43.37 -17.93 -33.20
C LYS A 554 -42.75 -17.04 -34.30
N GLN A 555 -43.25 -15.82 -34.53
CA GLN A 555 -42.72 -14.89 -35.53
C GLN A 555 -41.63 -14.01 -34.88
N LYS A 556 -40.37 -14.42 -35.06
CA LYS A 556 -39.17 -13.86 -34.42
C LYS A 556 -38.70 -12.48 -34.91
N GLN A 557 -39.38 -11.82 -35.85
CA GLN A 557 -38.82 -10.63 -36.53
C GLN A 557 -39.38 -9.27 -36.11
N ASP A 558 -40.60 -9.15 -35.55
CA ASP A 558 -41.18 -7.83 -35.25
C ASP A 558 -41.55 -7.58 -33.77
N ASN A 559 -41.69 -8.62 -32.94
CA ASN A 559 -42.16 -8.47 -31.56
C ASN A 559 -41.03 -8.70 -30.55
N ASN A 560 -40.19 -7.69 -30.31
CA ASN A 560 -39.19 -7.77 -29.24
C ASN A 560 -39.88 -7.53 -27.87
N PRO A 561 -39.97 -8.53 -26.96
CA PRO A 561 -40.64 -8.39 -25.67
C PRO A 561 -39.99 -7.35 -24.75
N LEU A 562 -38.74 -6.95 -25.05
CA LEU A 562 -38.00 -5.93 -24.32
C LEU A 562 -38.36 -4.50 -24.73
N GLY A 563 -38.91 -4.28 -25.93
CA GLY A 563 -39.22 -2.94 -26.44
C GLY A 563 -40.12 -2.13 -25.50
N PRO A 564 -41.30 -2.66 -25.12
CA PRO A 564 -42.21 -1.98 -24.19
C PRO A 564 -41.60 -1.72 -22.80
N LEU A 565 -40.69 -2.58 -22.33
CA LEU A 565 -40.01 -2.41 -21.05
C LEU A 565 -38.99 -1.25 -21.11
N LEU A 566 -38.22 -1.18 -22.19
CA LEU A 566 -37.24 -0.10 -22.40
C LEU A 566 -37.92 1.27 -22.53
N GLU A 567 -39.08 1.35 -23.18
CA GLU A 567 -39.87 2.60 -23.27
C GLU A 567 -40.34 3.10 -21.89
N LEU A 568 -40.56 2.19 -20.94
CA LEU A 568 -40.92 2.51 -19.56
C LEU A 568 -39.71 2.79 -18.66
N GLY A 569 -38.49 2.69 -19.20
CA GLY A 569 -37.25 2.88 -18.44
C GLY A 569 -36.85 1.66 -17.60
N VAL A 570 -37.35 0.47 -17.93
CA VAL A 570 -36.94 -0.81 -17.34
C VAL A 570 -35.82 -1.40 -18.19
N TYR A 571 -34.61 -1.48 -17.65
CA TYR A 571 -33.39 -1.85 -18.38
C TYR A 571 -32.74 -3.15 -17.89
N ARG A 572 -32.92 -3.49 -16.61
CA ARG A 572 -32.22 -4.59 -15.95
C ARG A 572 -33.03 -5.89 -15.94
N LEU A 573 -34.36 -5.79 -15.82
CA LEU A 573 -35.23 -6.95 -15.66
C LEU A 573 -35.48 -7.67 -16.99
N THR A 574 -35.50 -9.00 -16.94
CA THR A 574 -35.95 -9.84 -18.04
C THR A 574 -37.47 -9.78 -18.19
N PRO A 575 -38.03 -10.14 -19.38
CA PRO A 575 -39.48 -10.18 -19.57
C PRO A 575 -40.20 -11.12 -18.59
N GLU A 576 -39.55 -12.23 -18.20
CA GLU A 576 -40.09 -13.19 -17.23
C GLU A 576 -40.13 -12.60 -15.82
N GLU A 577 -39.06 -11.94 -15.38
CA GLU A 577 -39.01 -11.23 -14.10
C GLU A 577 -40.02 -10.07 -14.05
N ALA A 578 -40.19 -9.35 -15.16
CA ALA A 578 -41.19 -8.27 -15.26
C ALA A 578 -42.62 -8.80 -15.10
N LEU A 579 -42.95 -9.93 -15.74
CA LEU A 579 -44.25 -10.60 -15.55
C LEU A 579 -44.44 -11.06 -14.10
N LEU A 580 -43.39 -11.59 -13.47
CA LEU A 580 -43.42 -11.97 -12.07
C LEU A 580 -43.76 -10.77 -11.19
N ILE A 581 -43.06 -9.64 -11.36
CA ILE A 581 -43.31 -8.42 -10.57
C ILE A 581 -44.73 -7.88 -10.80
N LEU A 582 -45.22 -7.87 -12.04
CA LEU A 582 -46.59 -7.45 -12.34
C LEU A 582 -47.63 -8.34 -11.63
N SER A 583 -47.34 -9.63 -11.44
CA SER A 583 -48.22 -10.57 -10.73
C SER A 583 -48.26 -10.36 -9.20
N LEU A 584 -47.27 -9.66 -8.64
CA LEU A 584 -47.19 -9.33 -7.21
C LEU A 584 -48.11 -8.17 -6.82
N ARG A 585 -48.67 -7.46 -7.80
CA ARG A 585 -49.64 -6.39 -7.55
C ARG A 585 -50.94 -6.98 -7.02
N ALA A 586 -51.36 -6.52 -5.84
CA ALA A 586 -52.67 -6.85 -5.28
C ALA A 586 -53.73 -6.04 -6.04
N ILE A 587 -54.72 -6.74 -6.60
CA ILE A 587 -55.87 -6.13 -7.25
C ILE A 587 -56.86 -5.77 -6.14
N PRO A 588 -57.19 -4.48 -5.91
CA PRO A 588 -58.28 -4.14 -5.01
C PRO A 588 -59.58 -4.68 -5.62
N GLU A 589 -60.36 -5.41 -4.81
CA GLU A 589 -61.74 -5.85 -5.13
C GLU A 589 -62.64 -4.66 -5.49
#